data_AF-A0A7Y2DMA7-F1
#
_entry.id   AF-A0A7Y2DMA7-F1
#
_cell.length_a   1.000
_cell.length_b   1.000
_cell.length_c   1.000
_cell.angle_alpha   90.00
_cell.angle_beta   90.00
_cell.angle_gamma   90.00
#
_symmetry.space_group_name_H-M   'P 1'
#
loop_
_entity.id
_entity.type
_entity.pdbx_description
1 polymer ?
#
loop_
_entity_poly.entity_id
_entity_poly.type
_entity_poly.pdbx_seq_one_letter_code
_entity_poly.pdbx_strand_id
1 'polypeptide(L)'
;VVISPTVDLYRLIAAPHRTGPGLDAVICDEAQFYEPSQIDQLARVVDHLRIDVYAYGLLTSFQGELFPGSKRLMEMADKRNELQVEARCFCGRRATHNARLVNGQQVYDGELKVVGDTGETTAEVSYDLRCREHWLAGKDDARQRALFDELRLDDLPVEFEHGF
;
A
#
# COMPACT_ATOMS: atom_id res chain seq x y z
N VAL A 1 -11.49 -0.06 12.05
CA VAL A 1 -12.60 0.75 11.46
C VAL A 1 -12.19 1.05 10.03
N VAL A 2 -13.06 0.84 9.03
CA VAL A 2 -12.78 1.25 7.64
C VAL A 2 -13.02 2.75 7.52
N ILE A 3 -12.07 3.48 6.95
CA ILE A 3 -12.10 4.93 6.84
C ILE A 3 -12.45 5.33 5.41
N SER A 4 -13.60 5.98 5.23
CA SER A 4 -13.94 6.62 3.95
C SER A 4 -13.35 8.04 3.88
N PRO A 5 -13.24 8.65 2.68
CA PRO A 5 -12.72 10.01 2.51
C PRO A 5 -13.45 11.09 3.30
N THR A 6 -14.70 10.86 3.69
CA THR A 6 -15.55 11.84 4.40
C THR A 6 -15.52 11.71 5.91
N VAL A 7 -14.88 10.68 6.45
CA VAL A 7 -14.74 10.51 7.91
C VAL A 7 -13.85 11.62 8.47
N ASP A 8 -14.37 12.33 9.49
CA ASP A 8 -13.60 13.25 10.32
C ASP A 8 -12.85 12.44 11.40
N LEU A 9 -11.56 12.19 11.14
CA LEU A 9 -10.70 11.40 12.02
C LEU A 9 -10.51 12.05 13.39
N TYR A 10 -10.43 13.38 13.44
CA TYR A 10 -10.28 14.09 14.72
C TYR A 10 -11.49 13.82 15.61
N ARG A 11 -12.71 13.97 15.08
CA ARG A 11 -13.93 13.68 15.85
C ARG A 11 -14.03 12.21 16.24
N LEU A 12 -13.70 11.30 15.30
CA LEU A 12 -13.71 9.86 15.54
C LEU A 12 -12.81 9.46 16.71
N ILE A 13 -11.61 10.04 16.79
CA ILE A 13 -10.63 9.74 17.85
C ILE A 13 -10.98 10.48 19.15
N ALA A 14 -11.42 11.73 19.06
CA ALA A 14 -11.67 12.56 20.23
C ALA A 14 -12.90 12.11 21.04
N ALA A 15 -13.86 11.44 20.41
CA ALA A 15 -15.04 10.91 21.09
C ALA A 15 -14.69 9.89 22.19
N PRO A 16 -14.06 8.73 21.88
CA PRO A 16 -13.67 7.74 22.89
C PRO A 16 -12.61 8.28 23.86
N HIS A 17 -11.71 9.17 23.41
CA HIS A 17 -10.72 9.78 24.29
C HIS A 17 -11.34 10.60 25.43
N ARG A 18 -12.48 11.27 25.20
CA ARG A 18 -13.18 12.06 26.23
C ARG A 18 -14.08 11.24 27.16
N THR A 19 -14.64 10.14 26.67
CA THR A 19 -15.68 9.39 27.39
C THR A 19 -15.22 8.05 27.94
N GLY A 20 -14.03 7.58 27.56
CA GLY A 20 -13.43 6.33 28.00
C GLY A 20 -12.16 6.54 28.83
N PRO A 21 -11.32 5.50 28.99
CA PRO A 21 -10.08 5.55 29.78
C PRO A 21 -8.97 6.46 29.18
N GLY A 22 -9.26 7.22 28.11
CA GLY A 22 -8.26 7.90 27.30
C GLY A 22 -7.67 6.97 26.22
N LEU A 23 -6.97 7.58 25.27
CA LEU A 23 -6.21 6.90 24.24
C LEU A 23 -4.79 7.45 24.28
N ASP A 24 -3.78 6.59 24.37
CA ASP A 24 -2.39 7.01 24.33
C ASP A 24 -1.85 7.06 22.89
N ALA A 25 -2.37 6.18 22.02
CA ALA A 25 -1.93 6.08 20.64
C ALA A 25 -3.05 5.68 19.67
N VAL A 26 -2.86 6.04 18.40
CA VAL A 26 -3.66 5.61 17.25
C VAL A 26 -2.74 5.04 16.19
N ILE A 27 -3.12 3.89 15.62
CA ILE A 27 -2.43 3.25 14.51
C ILE A 27 -3.31 3.37 13.27
N CYS A 28 -2.77 4.00 12.24
CA CYS A 28 -3.38 4.18 10.92
C CYS A 28 -2.66 3.27 9.92
N ASP A 29 -3.38 2.28 9.40
CA ASP A 29 -2.89 1.42 8.33
C ASP A 29 -3.39 1.90 6.97
N GLU A 30 -2.66 1.56 5.92
CA GLU A 30 -2.92 1.96 4.52
C GLU A 30 -3.14 3.47 4.33
N ALA A 31 -2.37 4.27 5.06
CA ALA A 31 -2.54 5.72 5.16
C ALA A 31 -2.30 6.45 3.83
N GLN A 32 -1.72 5.78 2.83
CA GLN A 32 -1.64 6.31 1.47
C GLN A 32 -3.02 6.59 0.85
N PHE A 33 -4.07 5.91 1.32
CA PHE A 33 -5.43 6.09 0.84
C PHE A 33 -6.22 7.20 1.55
N TYR A 34 -5.64 7.83 2.58
CA TYR A 34 -6.27 8.92 3.30
C TYR A 34 -6.24 10.20 2.46
N GLU A 35 -7.24 11.04 2.66
CA GLU A 35 -7.24 12.39 2.07
C GLU A 35 -6.23 13.29 2.78
N PRO A 36 -5.63 14.29 2.10
CA PRO A 36 -4.75 15.26 2.75
C PRO A 36 -5.38 15.94 3.97
N SER A 37 -6.68 16.23 3.91
CA SER A 37 -7.43 16.81 5.03
C SER A 37 -7.54 15.86 6.24
N GLN A 38 -7.57 14.55 6.01
CA GLN A 38 -7.53 13.54 7.07
C GLN A 38 -6.16 13.49 7.73
N ILE A 39 -5.08 13.68 6.97
CA ILE A 39 -3.73 13.82 7.52
C ILE A 39 -3.62 15.07 8.40
N ASP A 40 -4.19 16.21 7.96
CA ASP A 40 -4.24 17.42 8.79
C ASP A 40 -5.01 17.21 10.10
N GLN A 41 -6.08 16.41 10.06
CA GLN A 41 -6.84 16.04 11.26
C GLN A 41 -6.01 15.17 12.22
N LEU A 42 -5.19 14.26 11.71
CA LEU A 42 -4.28 13.45 12.53
C LEU A 42 -3.20 14.31 13.19
N ALA A 43 -2.64 15.29 12.49
CA ALA A 43 -1.71 16.25 13.10
C ALA A 43 -2.38 17.00 14.26
N ARG A 44 -3.63 17.44 14.07
CA ARG A 44 -4.41 18.08 15.15
C ARG A 44 -4.68 17.14 16.33
N VAL A 45 -4.83 15.83 16.11
CA VAL A 45 -4.97 14.85 17.19
C VAL A 45 -3.71 14.84 18.06
N VAL A 46 -2.53 14.81 17.45
CA VAL A 46 -1.25 14.89 18.17
C VAL A 46 -1.16 16.19 18.97
N ASP A 47 -1.39 17.33 18.32
CA ASP A 47 -1.21 18.64 18.94
C ASP A 47 -2.21 18.94 20.07
N HIS A 48 -3.48 18.65 19.83
CA HIS A 48 -4.56 19.09 20.73
C HIS A 48 -4.95 18.04 21.76
N LEU A 49 -4.87 16.76 21.40
CA LEU A 49 -5.26 15.66 22.29
C LEU A 49 -4.06 14.99 22.95
N ARG A 50 -2.82 15.29 22.50
CA ARG A 50 -1.59 14.68 23.00
C ARG A 50 -1.59 13.15 22.87
N ILE A 51 -2.16 12.66 21.77
CA ILE A 51 -2.23 11.24 21.43
C ILE A 51 -1.20 10.97 20.33
N ASP A 52 -0.37 9.96 20.51
CA ASP A 52 0.59 9.57 19.48
C ASP A 52 -0.12 8.98 18.26
N VAL A 53 0.31 9.36 17.05
CA VAL A 53 -0.24 8.80 15.80
C VAL A 53 0.88 8.10 15.04
N TYR A 54 0.67 6.81 14.76
CA TYR A 54 1.54 5.99 13.93
C TYR A 54 0.83 5.68 12.61
N ALA A 55 1.36 6.17 11.49
CA ALA A 55 0.79 5.93 10.17
C ALA A 55 1.71 5.06 9.32
N TYR A 56 1.14 4.02 8.72
CA TYR A 56 1.81 3.07 7.83
C TYR A 56 1.17 3.14 6.44
N GLY A 57 1.98 3.09 5.40
CA GLY A 57 1.47 3.11 4.04
C GLY A 57 2.55 3.16 2.98
N LEU A 58 2.13 2.93 1.73
CA LEU A 58 3.00 3.03 0.56
C LEU A 58 3.35 4.49 0.26
N LEU A 59 4.62 4.75 -0.05
CA LEU A 59 5.05 6.11 -0.41
C LEU A 59 4.55 6.52 -1.79
N THR A 60 4.74 5.65 -2.79
CA THR A 60 4.42 5.91 -4.21
C THR A 60 3.52 4.83 -4.79
N SER A 61 2.66 5.23 -5.74
CA SER A 61 1.83 4.32 -6.52
C SER A 61 2.65 3.54 -7.56
N PHE A 62 1.98 2.64 -8.30
CA PHE A 62 2.60 1.95 -9.43
C PHE A 62 3.01 2.89 -10.57
N GLN A 63 2.48 4.12 -10.57
CA GLN A 63 2.79 5.19 -11.53
C GLN A 63 4.08 5.94 -11.15
N GLY A 64 4.69 5.63 -9.99
CA GLY A 64 5.91 6.27 -9.51
C GLY A 64 5.69 7.64 -8.85
N GLU A 65 4.44 8.05 -8.68
CA GLU A 65 4.07 9.31 -8.02
C GLU A 65 3.67 9.06 -6.55
N LEU A 66 3.90 10.05 -5.70
CA LEU A 66 3.45 10.00 -4.31
C LEU A 66 1.92 9.90 -4.28
N PHE A 67 1.40 9.03 -3.42
CA PHE A 67 -0.02 9.10 -3.09
C PHE A 67 -0.33 10.43 -2.39
N PRO A 68 -1.52 11.04 -2.59
CA PRO A 68 -1.88 12.30 -1.95
C PRO A 68 -1.77 12.25 -0.42
N GLY A 69 -2.27 11.19 0.21
CA GLY A 69 -2.16 10.97 1.66
C GLY A 69 -0.71 10.85 2.11
N SER A 70 0.09 10.02 1.43
CA SER A 70 1.53 9.86 1.73
C SER A 70 2.32 11.14 1.52
N LYS A 71 2.03 11.91 0.47
CA LYS A 71 2.64 13.22 0.25
C LYS A 71 2.35 14.14 1.43
N ARG A 72 1.10 14.20 1.88
CA ARG A 72 0.73 15.05 3.02
C ARG A 72 1.36 14.57 4.33
N LEU A 73 1.47 13.26 4.53
CA LEU A 73 2.21 12.68 5.67
C LEU A 73 3.68 13.12 5.66
N MET A 74 4.32 13.12 4.49
CA MET A 74 5.70 13.59 4.38
C MET A 74 5.84 15.07 4.76
N GLU A 75 4.82 15.89 4.52
CA GLU A 75 4.81 17.31 4.89
C GLU A 75 4.54 17.55 6.38
N MET A 76 3.72 16.70 7.01
CA MET A 76 3.17 16.94 8.35
C MET A 76 3.79 16.11 9.47
N ALA A 77 4.36 14.94 9.18
CA ALA A 77 4.84 14.04 10.23
C ALA A 77 6.12 14.56 10.91
N ASP A 78 6.12 14.56 12.25
CA ASP A 78 7.31 14.91 13.06
C ASP A 78 8.49 13.98 12.79
N LYS A 79 8.21 12.70 12.52
CA LYS A 79 9.19 11.65 12.26
C LYS A 79 8.75 10.80 11.06
N ARG A 80 9.71 10.45 10.22
CA ARG A 80 9.50 9.62 9.03
C ARG A 80 10.58 8.56 9.01
N ASN A 81 10.17 7.30 9.06
CA ASN A 81 11.09 6.17 9.05
C ASN A 81 10.77 5.29 7.84
N GLU A 82 11.80 4.97 7.07
CA GLU A 82 11.67 3.96 6.04
C GLU A 82 11.75 2.56 6.67
N LEU A 83 10.92 1.63 6.19
CA LEU A 83 10.94 0.24 6.65
C LEU A 83 12.33 -0.37 6.43
N GLN A 84 12.87 -0.97 7.49
CA GLN A 84 14.25 -1.49 7.52
C GLN A 84 14.42 -2.77 6.70
N VAL A 85 13.32 -3.46 6.37
CA VAL A 85 13.36 -4.64 5.50
C VAL A 85 13.39 -4.18 4.05
N GLU A 86 14.56 -4.31 3.42
CA GLU A 86 14.74 -3.96 2.01
C GLU A 86 14.19 -5.06 1.11
N ALA A 87 13.09 -4.77 0.44
CA ALA A 87 12.69 -5.56 -0.72
C ALA A 87 13.78 -5.52 -1.81
N ARG A 88 13.94 -6.63 -2.52
CA ARG A 88 14.93 -6.78 -3.60
C ARG A 88 14.21 -6.81 -4.93
N CYS A 89 14.72 -6.06 -5.90
CA CYS A 89 14.39 -6.25 -7.31
C CYS A 89 15.05 -7.55 -7.79
N PHE A 90 14.53 -8.16 -8.86
CA PHE A 90 15.13 -9.35 -9.47
C PHE A 90 16.63 -9.19 -9.82
N CYS A 91 17.11 -7.96 -10.01
CA CYS A 91 18.53 -7.67 -10.22
C CYS A 91 19.40 -7.68 -8.95
N GLY A 92 18.82 -7.99 -7.78
CA GLY A 92 19.49 -7.96 -6.48
C GLY A 92 19.64 -6.57 -5.85
N ARG A 93 19.46 -5.49 -6.63
CA ARG A 93 19.40 -4.13 -6.08
C ARG A 93 18.15 -3.92 -5.24
N ARG A 94 18.22 -2.99 -4.30
CA ARG A 94 17.07 -2.55 -3.50
C ARG A 94 15.91 -2.14 -4.42
N ALA A 95 14.73 -2.70 -4.18
CA ALA A 95 13.50 -2.27 -4.82
C ALA A 95 12.97 -1.02 -4.12
N THR A 96 12.53 -0.05 -4.92
CA THR A 96 12.00 1.22 -4.42
C THR A 96 10.72 1.64 -5.13
N HIS A 97 10.24 0.84 -6.08
CA HIS A 97 9.02 1.12 -6.86
C HIS A 97 8.14 -0.10 -6.87
N ASN A 98 6.83 0.14 -6.81
CA ASN A 98 5.81 -0.84 -7.12
C ASN A 98 5.59 -0.83 -8.63
N ALA A 99 5.64 -1.98 -9.28
CA ALA A 99 5.27 -2.15 -10.68
C ALA A 99 3.93 -2.88 -10.73
N ARG A 100 2.95 -2.31 -11.42
CA ARG A 100 1.71 -3.03 -11.75
C ARG A 100 1.89 -3.71 -13.08
N LEU A 101 1.54 -4.99 -13.15
CA LEU A 101 1.58 -5.79 -14.35
C LEU A 101 0.15 -6.13 -14.76
N VAL A 102 -0.14 -6.01 -16.05
CA VAL A 102 -1.37 -6.48 -16.68
C VAL A 102 -0.95 -7.52 -17.72
N ASN A 103 -1.38 -8.76 -17.56
CA ASN A 103 -0.93 -9.91 -18.35
C ASN A 103 0.61 -10.05 -18.36
N GLY A 104 1.22 -9.74 -17.21
CA GLY A 104 2.66 -9.77 -17.00
C GLY A 104 3.44 -8.66 -17.71
N GLN A 105 2.78 -7.62 -18.25
CA GLN A 105 3.44 -6.43 -18.79
C GLN A 105 3.23 -5.23 -17.86
N GLN A 106 4.31 -4.50 -17.56
CA GLN A 106 4.23 -3.35 -16.67
C GLN A 106 3.41 -2.22 -17.31
N VAL A 107 2.49 -1.64 -16.54
CA VAL A 107 1.70 -0.45 -16.90
C VAL A 107 2.03 0.72 -15.99
N TYR A 108 1.86 1.95 -16.50
CA TYR A 108 2.20 3.20 -15.79
C TYR A 108 1.00 4.14 -15.62
N ASP A 109 -0.11 3.84 -16.28
CA ASP A 109 -1.37 4.58 -16.19
C ASP A 109 -2.51 3.65 -15.75
N GLY A 110 -3.64 4.26 -15.40
CA GLY A 110 -4.88 3.62 -14.95
C GLY A 110 -5.24 3.97 -13.51
N GLU A 111 -6.37 3.44 -13.02
CA GLU A 111 -6.88 3.81 -11.70
C GLU A 111 -5.99 3.31 -10.55
N LEU A 112 -5.81 4.16 -9.54
CA LEU A 112 -4.99 3.90 -8.35
C LEU A 112 -5.67 2.95 -7.35
N LYS A 113 -7.00 2.95 -7.30
CA LYS A 113 -7.80 2.12 -6.41
C LYS A 113 -8.58 1.12 -7.25
N VAL A 114 -8.04 -0.08 -7.41
CA VAL A 114 -8.82 -1.22 -7.88
C VAL A 114 -9.22 -1.98 -6.62
N VAL A 115 -10.43 -1.74 -6.12
CA VAL A 115 -11.03 -2.62 -5.11
C VAL A 115 -11.18 -3.97 -5.80
N GLY A 116 -10.66 -5.05 -5.20
CA GLY A 116 -10.60 -6.40 -5.79
C GLY A 116 -11.81 -6.67 -6.67
N ASP A 117 -11.56 -6.82 -7.96
CA ASP A 117 -12.61 -6.77 -8.97
C ASP A 117 -13.62 -7.90 -8.71
N THR A 118 -14.85 -7.53 -8.39
CA THR A 118 -16.01 -8.43 -8.41
C THR A 118 -16.64 -8.47 -9.81
N GLY A 119 -15.91 -8.01 -10.84
CA GLY A 119 -16.31 -7.99 -12.24
C GLY A 119 -15.39 -8.82 -13.12
N GLU A 120 -15.98 -9.38 -14.17
CA GLU A 120 -15.38 -10.24 -15.19
C GLU A 120 -14.28 -9.52 -16.01
N THR A 121 -13.12 -9.25 -15.43
CA THR A 121 -11.92 -8.87 -16.18
C THR A 121 -11.08 -10.11 -16.45
N THR A 122 -10.88 -10.45 -17.74
CA THR A 122 -10.03 -11.57 -18.19
C THR A 122 -8.53 -11.27 -18.09
N ALA A 123 -8.17 -10.02 -17.76
CA ALA A 123 -6.79 -9.59 -17.67
C ALA A 123 -6.24 -9.86 -16.26
N GLU A 124 -5.14 -10.60 -16.19
CA GLU A 124 -4.47 -10.90 -14.93
C GLU A 124 -3.71 -9.66 -14.45
N VAL A 125 -4.06 -9.16 -13.27
CA VAL A 125 -3.39 -8.02 -12.63
C VAL A 125 -2.51 -8.52 -11.48
N SER A 126 -1.22 -8.22 -11.54
CA SER A 126 -0.26 -8.55 -10.48
C SER A 126 0.66 -7.37 -10.17
N TYR A 127 1.44 -7.49 -9.09
CA TYR A 127 2.34 -6.43 -8.65
C TYR A 127 3.71 -7.01 -8.31
N ASP A 128 4.76 -6.32 -8.75
CA ASP A 128 6.16 -6.63 -8.45
C ASP A 128 6.88 -5.44 -7.78
N LEU A 129 8.00 -5.74 -7.12
CA LEU A 129 8.89 -4.73 -6.55
C LEU A 129 10.15 -4.57 -7.42
N ARG A 130 10.39 -3.34 -7.91
CA ARG A 130 11.48 -3.04 -8.86
C ARG A 130 12.40 -1.93 -8.36
N CYS A 131 13.67 -1.98 -8.75
CA CYS A 131 14.56 -0.84 -8.61
C CYS A 131 14.20 0.21 -9.67
N ARG A 132 14.55 1.48 -9.43
CA ARG A 132 14.18 2.60 -10.33
C ARG A 132 14.53 2.34 -11.80
N GLU A 133 15.70 1.80 -12.08
CA GLU A 133 16.16 1.54 -13.46
C GLU A 133 15.27 0.53 -14.18
N HIS A 134 14.92 -0.58 -13.52
CA HIS A 134 14.07 -1.61 -14.12
C HIS A 134 12.60 -1.22 -14.14
N TRP A 135 12.15 -0.41 -13.16
CA TRP A 135 10.82 0.19 -13.21
C TRP A 135 10.69 1.17 -14.38
N LEU A 136 11.67 2.06 -14.64
CA LEU A 136 11.64 2.99 -15.78
C LEU A 136 11.70 2.28 -17.14
N ALA A 137 12.44 1.18 -17.21
CA ALA A 137 12.60 0.42 -18.45
C ALA A 137 11.44 -0.55 -18.72
N GLY A 138 10.51 -0.73 -17.77
CA GLY A 138 9.45 -1.75 -17.86
C GLY A 138 9.97 -3.19 -17.93
N LYS A 139 11.22 -3.45 -17.58
CA LYS A 139 11.88 -4.74 -17.75
C LYS A 139 11.36 -5.78 -16.77
N ASP A 140 11.00 -6.92 -17.30
CA ASP A 140 10.67 -8.14 -16.59
C ASP A 140 11.91 -9.01 -16.32
N ASP A 141 11.82 -9.86 -15.30
CA ASP A 141 12.78 -10.94 -15.14
C ASP A 141 12.40 -12.08 -16.10
N ALA A 142 13.15 -12.21 -17.20
CA ALA A 142 12.97 -13.31 -18.14
C ALA A 142 13.04 -14.69 -17.45
N ARG A 143 13.72 -14.81 -16.30
CA ARG A 143 13.77 -16.05 -15.52
C ARG A 143 12.49 -16.29 -14.73
N GLN A 144 11.88 -15.25 -14.14
CA GLN A 144 10.58 -15.41 -13.47
C GLN A 144 9.48 -15.73 -14.50
N ARG A 145 9.49 -15.12 -15.69
CA ARG A 145 8.52 -15.45 -16.76
C ARG A 145 8.57 -16.94 -17.11
N ALA A 146 9.77 -17.47 -17.33
CA ALA A 146 9.96 -18.89 -17.62
C ALA A 146 9.54 -19.79 -16.44
N LEU A 147 9.86 -19.39 -15.20
CA LEU A 147 9.46 -20.14 -13.99
C LEU A 147 7.92 -20.15 -13.80
N PHE A 148 7.24 -19.04 -14.07
CA PHE A 148 5.78 -18.95 -14.02
C PHE A 148 5.11 -19.76 -15.15
N ASP A 149 5.68 -19.75 -16.36
CA ASP A 149 5.20 -20.57 -17.48
C ASP A 149 5.41 -22.08 -17.22
N GLU A 150 6.48 -22.45 -16.49
CA GLU A 150 6.77 -23.84 -16.07
C GLU A 150 5.97 -24.29 -14.83
N LEU A 151 5.55 -23.37 -13.96
CA LEU A 151 4.78 -23.64 -12.73
C LEU A 151 3.29 -23.31 -12.91
N ARG A 152 2.65 -23.77 -13.99
CA ARG A 152 1.19 -23.77 -14.04
C ARG A 152 0.66 -24.57 -12.85
N LEU A 153 -0.11 -23.92 -11.98
CA LEU A 153 -0.73 -24.57 -10.81
C LEU A 153 -1.62 -25.77 -11.20
N ASP A 154 -2.08 -25.82 -12.45
CA ASP A 154 -2.84 -26.94 -13.01
C ASP A 154 -2.04 -28.25 -13.11
N ASP A 155 -0.70 -28.18 -13.06
CA ASP A 155 0.21 -29.34 -13.11
C ASP A 155 0.62 -29.84 -11.71
N LEU A 156 0.13 -29.20 -10.63
CA LEU A 156 0.37 -29.64 -9.26
C LEU A 156 -0.71 -30.64 -8.83
N PRO A 157 -0.37 -31.88 -8.44
CA PRO A 157 -1.34 -32.83 -7.91
C PRO A 157 -1.68 -32.43 -6.48
N VAL A 158 -2.64 -31.53 -6.30
CA VAL A 158 -3.13 -31.14 -4.97
C VAL A 158 -4.53 -31.73 -4.78
N GLU A 159 -4.59 -32.97 -4.26
CA GLU A 159 -5.82 -33.53 -3.71
C GLU A 159 -6.09 -32.87 -2.35
N PHE A 160 -7.07 -31.96 -2.29
CA PHE A 160 -7.55 -31.39 -1.03
C PHE A 160 -8.52 -32.37 -0.35
N GLU A 161 -8.00 -33.20 0.57
CA GLU A 161 -8.87 -33.87 1.55
C GLU A 161 -9.54 -32.83 2.44
N HIS A 162 -10.87 -32.81 2.40
CA HIS A 162 -11.70 -31.93 3.21
C HIS A 162 -11.71 -32.40 4.67
N GLY A 163 -11.11 -31.63 5.56
CA GLY A 163 -11.26 -31.82 7.00
C GLY A 163 -10.60 -30.72 7.81
N PHE A 164 -11.40 -29.74 8.25
CA PHE A 164 -11.67 -29.36 9.66
C PHE A 164 -12.44 -28.03 9.70
#